data_AF-A0A1S4BEP5-F1
#
_entry.id   AF-A0A1S4BEP5-F1
#
_cell.length_a   1.000
_cell.length_b   1.000
_cell.length_c   1.000
_cell.angle_alpha   90.00
_cell.angle_beta   90.00
_cell.angle_gamma   90.00
#
_symmetry.space_group_name_H-M   'P 1'
#
loop_
_entity.id
_entity.type
_entity.pdbx_description
1 polymer ?
#
loop_
_entity_poly.entity_id
_entity_poly.type
_entity_poly.pdbx_seq_one_letter_code
_entity_poly.pdbx_strand_id
1 'polypeptide(L)'
;MEFDNSPINQCSKKHEKIYQEWFNFADSDGDGRLTGKDATNFLEMSNLPRDHLRQVWAIADSKRQGFLGFKEFITAMQLVSLAQAGHAVTSDSLNAEVDFETLQLPTMEGLDGLLAKKKRVAKWAPDRNGSLVLSSRANWFSSSKSSKKVPSHYVTSIIDGLKKLYVKKLKPLEVAYHFSDFVSPLLANSDFDAKPMVMLLGQYSTGKTTFIKHLLKTSYPGAHIGPEPTTDRFVVVMNGPDERCVPGNTIAVQADMPFSGLTTFGTSFLSKFECSQMPHPLLENVTIVDTPGVLSGEKQRTQRSYDFTGVTSWFAAKCDLILLLFDPHKLDISDEFKRVIASLQGHDDKIRVVLNKADQVDTQQLMRVYGALMWSLGKVLNTPEVTRVYIGSFNDR
;
A
#
# COMPACT_ATOMS: atom_id res chain seq x y z
N MET A 1 -33.10 -4.72 -8.40
CA MET A 1 -33.69 -3.57 -9.09
C MET A 1 -33.88 -2.49 -8.06
N GLU A 2 -33.14 -1.40 -8.19
CA GLU A 2 -33.51 -0.05 -7.75
C GLU A 2 -32.51 0.86 -8.45
N PHE A 3 -32.94 1.43 -9.59
CA PHE A 3 -32.20 2.45 -10.30
C PHE A 3 -32.46 3.76 -9.57
N ASP A 4 -31.47 4.27 -8.86
CA ASP A 4 -31.51 5.62 -8.28
C ASP A 4 -31.37 6.63 -9.43
N ASN A 5 -32.53 6.99 -10.00
CA ASN A 5 -32.67 7.91 -11.11
C ASN A 5 -32.89 9.32 -10.54
N SER A 6 -31.88 9.85 -9.86
CA SER A 6 -31.87 11.23 -9.38
C SER A 6 -31.37 12.14 -10.52
N PRO A 7 -32.07 13.26 -10.86
CA PRO A 7 -31.78 14.12 -12.01
C PRO A 7 -30.49 14.96 -11.87
N ILE A 8 -29.55 14.55 -11.01
CA ILE A 8 -28.37 15.31 -10.57
C ILE A 8 -27.21 15.24 -11.59
N ASN A 9 -27.39 14.54 -12.71
CA ASN A 9 -26.25 14.02 -13.49
C ASN A 9 -26.16 14.51 -14.95
N GLN A 10 -26.71 15.68 -15.28
CA GLN A 10 -26.51 16.30 -16.60
C GLN A 10 -25.71 17.60 -16.47
N CYS A 11 -24.40 17.44 -16.32
CA CYS A 11 -23.42 18.48 -16.58
C CYS A 11 -22.73 18.15 -17.92
N SER A 12 -22.68 19.11 -18.85
CA SER A 12 -22.00 18.91 -20.14
C SER A 12 -20.54 18.50 -19.94
N LYS A 13 -20.04 17.53 -20.73
CA LYS A 13 -18.62 17.05 -20.68
C LYS A 13 -17.57 18.16 -20.79
N LYS A 14 -17.96 19.36 -21.26
CA LYS A 14 -17.09 20.55 -21.28
C LYS A 14 -17.02 21.25 -19.91
N HIS A 15 -18.15 21.38 -19.20
CA HIS A 15 -18.21 21.98 -17.87
C HIS A 15 -17.60 21.08 -16.80
N GLU A 16 -17.73 19.75 -16.94
CA GLU A 16 -17.08 18.78 -16.04
C GLU A 16 -15.56 18.94 -15.99
N LYS A 17 -14.90 19.21 -17.13
CA LYS A 17 -13.45 19.48 -17.17
C LYS A 17 -13.06 20.77 -16.46
N ILE A 18 -13.90 21.81 -16.55
CA ILE A 18 -13.66 23.10 -15.90
C ILE A 18 -13.81 22.92 -14.39
N TYR A 19 -14.89 22.26 -13.95
CA TYR A 19 -15.08 21.94 -12.53
C TYR A 19 -13.99 21.03 -11.98
N GLN A 20 -13.42 20.13 -12.78
CA GLN A 20 -12.25 19.35 -12.36
C GLN A 20 -11.01 20.22 -12.14
N GLU A 21 -10.75 21.19 -13.03
CA GLU A 21 -9.63 22.13 -12.83
C GLU A 21 -9.82 22.98 -11.58
N TRP A 22 -11.06 23.39 -11.30
CA TRP A 22 -11.41 24.18 -10.11
C TRP A 22 -11.36 23.36 -8.83
N PHE A 23 -11.85 22.12 -8.87
CA PHE A 23 -11.76 21.18 -7.75
C PHE A 23 -10.30 20.94 -7.37
N ASN A 24 -9.43 20.67 -8.34
CA ASN A 24 -7.99 20.49 -8.12
C ASN A 24 -7.27 21.79 -7.67
N PHE A 25 -7.90 22.94 -7.84
CA PHE A 25 -7.38 24.21 -7.31
C PHE A 25 -7.82 24.43 -5.86
N ALA A 26 -9.06 24.09 -5.55
CA ALA A 26 -9.64 24.19 -4.22
C ALA A 26 -9.07 23.12 -3.27
N ASP A 27 -8.84 21.91 -3.77
CA ASP A 27 -8.15 20.79 -3.13
C ASP A 27 -6.64 21.08 -3.05
N SER A 28 -6.23 21.72 -1.96
CA SER A 28 -4.86 22.23 -1.79
C SER A 28 -3.84 21.12 -1.46
N ASP A 29 -4.29 20.00 -0.93
CA ASP A 29 -3.48 18.83 -0.55
C ASP A 29 -3.62 17.64 -1.52
N GLY A 30 -4.60 17.67 -2.42
CA GLY A 30 -4.75 16.72 -3.52
C GLY A 30 -5.29 15.36 -3.08
N ASP A 31 -5.98 15.31 -1.94
CA ASP A 31 -6.51 14.08 -1.34
C ASP A 31 -7.88 13.68 -1.93
N GLY A 32 -8.43 14.53 -2.82
CA GLY A 32 -9.72 14.34 -3.46
C GLY A 32 -10.91 14.72 -2.57
N ARG A 33 -10.70 15.43 -1.46
CA ARG A 33 -11.73 15.85 -0.50
C ARG A 33 -11.60 17.33 -0.15
N LEU A 34 -12.65 18.08 -0.46
CA LEU A 34 -12.70 19.50 -0.10
C LEU A 34 -13.25 19.66 1.32
N THR A 35 -12.40 19.98 2.29
CA THR A 35 -12.85 20.21 3.67
C THR A 35 -13.69 21.49 3.77
N GLY A 36 -14.50 21.62 4.82
CA GLY A 36 -15.32 22.82 5.01
C GLY A 36 -14.54 24.14 5.02
N LYS A 37 -13.27 24.13 5.45
CA LYS A 37 -12.40 25.31 5.42
C LYS A 37 -11.94 25.65 4.00
N ASP A 38 -11.52 24.64 3.23
CA ASP A 38 -11.06 24.83 1.86
C ASP A 38 -12.21 25.22 0.93
N ALA A 39 -13.37 24.60 1.14
CA ALA A 39 -14.60 24.95 0.45
C ALA A 39 -15.08 26.36 0.77
N THR A 40 -14.98 26.82 2.02
CA THR A 40 -15.34 28.20 2.37
C THR A 40 -14.41 29.19 1.67
N ASN A 41 -13.09 28.97 1.73
CA ASN A 41 -12.11 29.83 1.07
C ASN A 41 -12.31 29.90 -0.45
N PHE A 42 -12.69 28.78 -1.08
CA PHE A 42 -12.96 28.73 -2.51
C PHE A 42 -14.32 29.36 -2.87
N LEU A 43 -15.39 29.03 -2.13
CA LEU A 43 -16.74 29.53 -2.39
C LEU A 43 -16.89 31.03 -2.10
N GLU A 44 -16.10 31.60 -1.19
CA GLU A 44 -16.05 33.06 -0.97
C GLU A 44 -15.64 33.83 -2.25
N MET A 45 -14.93 33.19 -3.20
CA MET A 45 -14.59 33.78 -4.50
C MET A 45 -15.81 33.97 -5.43
N SER A 46 -16.97 33.38 -5.10
CA SER A 46 -18.23 33.57 -5.84
C SER A 46 -18.95 34.88 -5.52
N ASN A 47 -18.44 35.64 -4.54
CA ASN A 47 -18.99 36.92 -4.06
C ASN A 47 -20.46 36.87 -3.59
N LEU A 48 -20.92 35.68 -3.19
CA LEU A 48 -22.23 35.49 -2.57
C LEU A 48 -22.18 35.81 -1.06
N PRO A 49 -23.28 36.30 -0.46
CA PRO A 49 -23.35 36.51 0.98
C PRO A 49 -23.11 35.21 1.76
N ARG A 50 -22.46 35.30 2.92
CA ARG A 50 -22.09 34.14 3.76
C ARG A 50 -23.28 33.25 4.14
N ASP A 51 -24.47 33.83 4.28
CA ASP A 51 -25.69 33.08 4.55
C ASP A 51 -26.07 32.13 3.40
N HIS A 52 -25.89 32.58 2.14
CA HIS A 52 -26.09 31.75 0.96
C HIS A 52 -25.03 30.67 0.84
N LEU A 53 -23.75 30.98 1.13
CA LEU A 53 -22.67 29.99 1.08
C LEU A 53 -22.86 28.85 2.09
N ARG A 54 -23.34 29.18 3.30
CA ARG A 54 -23.71 28.18 4.30
C ARG A 54 -24.85 27.28 3.82
N GLN A 55 -25.81 27.85 3.10
CA GLN A 55 -26.93 27.10 2.53
C GLN A 55 -26.48 26.18 1.39
N VAL A 56 -25.61 26.67 0.49
CA VAL A 56 -24.98 25.85 -0.57
C VAL A 56 -24.22 24.67 0.03
N TRP A 57 -23.41 24.92 1.06
CA TRP A 57 -22.68 23.87 1.77
C TRP A 57 -23.61 22.83 2.39
N ALA A 58 -24.67 23.27 3.09
CA ALA A 58 -25.61 22.37 3.75
C ALA A 58 -26.38 21.47 2.77
N ILE A 59 -26.63 21.94 1.55
CA ILE A 59 -27.30 21.16 0.50
C ILE A 59 -26.31 20.24 -0.22
N ALA A 60 -25.09 20.70 -0.47
CA ALA A 60 -24.04 19.90 -1.11
C ALA A 60 -23.52 18.76 -0.20
N ASP A 61 -23.36 19.02 1.10
CA ASP A 61 -23.02 18.03 2.13
C ASP A 61 -24.29 17.34 2.69
N SER A 62 -25.13 16.81 1.80
CA SER A 62 -26.39 16.14 2.16
C SER A 62 -26.19 14.95 3.11
N LYS A 63 -24.99 14.33 3.07
CA LYS A 63 -24.60 13.21 3.94
C LYS A 63 -23.98 13.63 5.27
N ARG A 64 -23.79 14.95 5.51
CA ARG A 64 -23.15 15.51 6.73
C ARG A 64 -21.79 14.89 7.04
N GLN A 65 -21.02 14.58 6.01
CA GLN A 65 -19.70 13.95 6.11
C GLN A 65 -18.59 14.96 6.44
N GLY A 66 -18.87 16.27 6.34
CA GLY A 66 -17.94 17.34 6.70
C GLY A 66 -16.88 17.66 5.63
N PHE A 67 -16.97 17.03 4.46
CA PHE A 67 -16.15 17.28 3.28
C PHE A 67 -16.95 17.07 1.99
N LEU A 68 -16.56 17.71 0.88
CA LEU A 68 -17.18 17.52 -0.43
C LEU A 68 -16.24 16.72 -1.34
N GLY A 69 -16.74 15.61 -1.88
CA GLY A 69 -16.10 14.94 -3.01
C GLY A 69 -16.38 15.67 -4.32
N PHE A 70 -15.83 15.17 -5.43
CA PHE A 70 -15.98 15.81 -6.74
C PHE A 70 -17.45 15.94 -7.19
N LYS A 71 -18.29 14.94 -6.90
CA LYS A 71 -19.72 14.96 -7.27
C LYS A 71 -20.49 16.00 -6.46
N GLU A 72 -20.26 16.03 -5.15
CA GLU A 72 -20.88 17.02 -4.25
C GLU A 72 -20.38 18.44 -4.55
N PHE A 73 -19.13 18.59 -5.02
CA PHE A 73 -18.59 19.85 -5.48
C PHE A 73 -19.29 20.37 -6.76
N ILE A 74 -19.60 19.51 -7.72
CA ILE A 74 -20.38 19.91 -8.91
C ILE A 74 -21.75 20.45 -8.48
N THR A 75 -22.43 19.76 -7.55
CA THR A 75 -23.70 20.23 -6.99
C THR A 75 -23.54 21.59 -6.32
N ALA A 76 -22.46 21.80 -5.56
CA ALA A 76 -22.17 23.10 -4.95
C ALA A 76 -21.99 24.20 -6.01
N MET A 77 -21.25 23.93 -7.10
CA MET A 77 -21.04 24.88 -8.19
C MET A 77 -22.33 25.23 -8.95
N GLN A 78 -23.20 24.26 -9.16
CA GLN A 78 -24.51 24.48 -9.78
C GLN A 78 -25.41 25.36 -8.90
N LEU A 79 -25.42 25.12 -7.58
CA LEU A 79 -26.15 25.94 -6.62
C LEU A 79 -25.60 27.37 -6.54
N VAL A 80 -24.28 27.55 -6.66
CA VAL A 80 -23.66 28.88 -6.75
C VAL A 80 -24.10 29.61 -8.02
N SER A 81 -24.14 28.93 -9.17
CA SER A 81 -24.62 29.53 -10.43
C SER A 81 -26.09 29.96 -10.33
N LEU A 82 -26.95 29.13 -9.73
CA LEU A 82 -28.36 29.47 -9.45
C LEU A 82 -28.50 30.69 -8.53
N ALA A 83 -27.70 30.74 -7.45
CA ALA A 83 -27.69 31.85 -6.51
C ALA A 83 -27.22 33.16 -7.18
N GLN A 84 -26.21 33.10 -8.03
CA GLN A 84 -25.70 34.25 -8.79
C GLN A 84 -26.71 34.73 -9.86
N ALA A 85 -27.51 33.83 -10.42
CA ALA A 85 -28.62 34.16 -11.31
C ALA A 85 -29.84 34.77 -10.58
N GLY A 86 -29.79 34.89 -9.24
CA GLY A 86 -30.83 35.52 -8.42
C GLY A 86 -31.95 34.58 -7.99
N HIS A 87 -31.79 33.26 -8.16
CA HIS A 87 -32.76 32.27 -7.71
C HIS A 87 -32.54 31.91 -6.22
N ALA A 88 -33.62 31.57 -5.52
CA ALA A 88 -33.55 31.13 -4.13
C ALA A 88 -32.85 29.77 -4.02
N VAL A 89 -31.91 29.64 -3.10
CA VAL A 89 -31.11 28.41 -2.89
C VAL A 89 -31.88 27.44 -2.00
N THR A 90 -32.94 26.78 -2.49
CA THR A 90 -33.68 25.77 -1.71
C THR A 90 -33.43 24.35 -2.23
N SER A 91 -33.60 23.35 -1.35
CA SER A 91 -33.43 21.92 -1.71
C SER A 91 -34.38 21.47 -2.83
N ASP A 92 -35.53 22.14 -2.97
CA ASP A 92 -36.54 21.86 -3.99
C ASP A 92 -36.20 22.48 -5.36
N SER A 93 -35.25 23.41 -5.43
CA SER A 93 -34.81 24.07 -6.68
C SER A 93 -34.01 23.15 -7.61
N LEU A 94 -33.55 21.99 -7.11
CA LEU A 94 -32.83 20.99 -7.90
C LEU A 94 -33.77 20.05 -8.70
N ASN A 95 -35.08 20.09 -8.43
CA ASN A 95 -36.10 19.21 -9.04
C ASN A 95 -37.08 19.95 -9.96
N ALA A 96 -37.14 21.28 -9.94
CA ALA A 96 -37.97 22.06 -10.86
C ALA A 96 -37.20 22.31 -12.16
N GLU A 97 -37.91 22.24 -13.29
CA GLU A 97 -37.50 22.41 -14.70
C GLU A 97 -36.51 23.57 -14.97
N VAL A 98 -35.27 23.45 -14.52
CA VAL A 98 -34.17 24.35 -14.85
C VAL A 98 -33.19 23.57 -15.70
N ASP A 99 -33.10 23.94 -16.96
CA ASP A 99 -32.23 23.30 -17.94
C ASP A 99 -30.75 23.64 -17.63
N PHE A 100 -30.10 22.81 -16.81
CA PHE A 100 -28.70 22.96 -16.39
C PHE A 100 -27.70 22.98 -17.56
N GLU A 101 -28.14 22.64 -18.79
CA GLU A 101 -27.32 22.82 -19.99
C GLU A 101 -27.21 24.29 -20.45
N THR A 102 -28.12 25.17 -20.03
CA THR A 102 -28.16 26.59 -20.42
C THR A 102 -27.64 27.58 -19.37
N LEU A 103 -27.38 27.11 -18.14
CA LEU A 103 -26.84 27.93 -17.05
C LEU A 103 -25.38 28.33 -17.32
N GLN A 104 -25.10 29.62 -17.22
CA GLN A 104 -23.73 30.15 -17.35
C GLN A 104 -22.87 29.65 -16.18
N LEU A 105 -21.59 29.38 -16.47
CA LEU A 105 -20.62 29.00 -15.44
C LEU A 105 -20.61 30.04 -14.32
N PRO A 106 -20.55 29.61 -13.05
CA PRO A 106 -20.53 30.55 -11.95
C PRO A 106 -19.29 31.44 -12.05
N THR A 107 -19.48 32.73 -11.81
CA THR A 107 -18.39 33.69 -11.89
C THR A 107 -17.59 33.62 -10.60
N MET A 108 -16.31 33.22 -10.70
CA MET A 108 -15.38 33.13 -9.58
C MET A 108 -14.31 34.21 -9.73
N GLU A 109 -14.40 35.28 -8.93
CA GLU A 109 -13.55 36.46 -9.08
C GLU A 109 -12.07 36.12 -8.81
N GLY A 110 -11.18 36.43 -9.76
CA GLY A 110 -9.74 36.20 -9.64
C GLY A 110 -9.26 34.76 -9.92
N LEU A 111 -10.17 33.79 -10.12
CA LEU A 111 -9.82 32.38 -10.33
C LEU A 111 -9.02 32.17 -11.64
N ASP A 112 -9.39 32.85 -12.72
CA ASP A 112 -8.69 32.77 -14.01
C ASP A 112 -7.24 33.28 -13.92
N GLY A 113 -7.02 34.34 -13.14
CA GLY A 113 -5.69 34.91 -12.89
C GLY A 113 -4.80 33.99 -12.05
N LEU A 114 -5.39 33.28 -11.07
CA LEU A 114 -4.69 32.32 -10.22
C LEU A 114 -4.35 31.02 -10.97
N LEU A 115 -5.27 30.52 -11.79
CA LEU A 115 -5.02 29.37 -12.68
C LEU A 115 -3.94 29.70 -13.74
N ALA A 116 -3.94 30.92 -14.28
CA ALA A 116 -2.90 31.38 -15.21
C ALA A 116 -1.53 31.53 -14.54
N LYS A 117 -1.46 32.01 -13.28
CA LYS A 117 -0.22 32.03 -12.49
C LYS A 117 0.31 30.63 -12.19
N LYS A 118 -0.55 29.68 -11.80
CA LYS A 118 -0.17 28.26 -11.57
C LYS A 118 0.37 27.62 -12.87
N LYS A 119 -0.22 27.93 -14.04
CA LYS A 119 0.29 27.52 -15.37
C LYS A 119 1.59 28.23 -15.78
N ARG A 120 1.84 29.48 -15.36
CA ARG A 120 3.10 30.22 -15.65
C ARG A 120 4.26 29.80 -14.75
N VAL A 121 4.01 29.49 -13.48
CA VAL A 121 5.03 28.95 -12.56
C VAL A 121 5.50 27.57 -13.03
N ALA A 122 4.63 26.77 -13.65
CA ALA A 122 5.01 25.53 -14.32
C ALA A 122 5.85 25.73 -15.62
N LYS A 123 5.92 26.97 -16.16
CA LYS A 123 6.53 27.30 -17.47
C LYS A 123 7.91 28.00 -17.37
N TRP A 124 8.40 28.27 -16.16
CA TRP A 124 9.71 28.90 -15.88
C TRP A 124 10.74 27.94 -15.26
N ALA A 125 10.70 26.67 -15.66
CA ALA A 125 11.88 25.80 -15.59
C ALA A 125 12.68 26.02 -16.90
N PRO A 126 14.00 26.33 -16.87
CA PRO A 126 14.74 26.57 -18.10
C PRO A 126 14.98 25.25 -18.85
N ASP A 127 14.76 25.31 -20.16
CA ASP A 127 15.00 24.24 -21.12
C ASP A 127 16.47 23.78 -21.14
N ARG A 128 16.67 22.46 -21.10
CA ARG A 128 17.71 21.81 -21.92
C ARG A 128 17.00 20.94 -22.95
N ASN A 129 17.01 21.46 -24.18
CA ASN A 129 16.45 20.88 -25.39
C ASN A 129 17.02 19.50 -25.72
N GLY A 130 16.13 18.64 -26.23
CA GLY A 130 16.44 17.35 -26.84
C GLY A 130 15.21 16.57 -27.31
N SER A 131 14.17 17.27 -27.79
CA SER A 131 13.10 16.84 -28.70
C SER A 131 12.52 15.42 -28.60
N LEU A 132 11.24 15.33 -28.20
CA LEU A 132 10.30 14.39 -28.83
C LEU A 132 9.00 15.10 -29.18
N VAL A 133 8.72 15.07 -30.49
CA VAL A 133 7.47 15.39 -31.15
C VAL A 133 6.34 14.59 -30.51
N LEU A 134 5.30 15.27 -30.08
CA LEU A 134 4.06 14.66 -29.59
C LEU A 134 3.20 14.29 -30.81
N SER A 135 3.13 12.99 -31.12
CA SER A 135 2.12 12.45 -32.03
C SER A 135 1.20 11.49 -31.29
N SER A 136 -0.07 11.89 -31.22
CA SER A 136 -1.29 11.08 -31.33
C SER A 136 -1.45 9.81 -30.49
N ARG A 137 -2.45 9.86 -29.61
CA ARG A 137 -3.44 8.81 -29.27
C ARG A 137 -3.16 7.41 -29.82
N ALA A 138 -2.99 6.43 -28.92
CA ALA A 138 -3.52 5.08 -29.11
C ALA A 138 -3.58 4.28 -27.79
N ASN A 139 -4.79 3.80 -27.47
CA ASN A 139 -5.12 2.46 -26.95
C ASN A 139 -4.32 1.89 -25.77
N TRP A 140 -4.89 1.96 -24.57
CA TRP A 140 -4.30 1.43 -23.34
C TRP A 140 -4.60 -0.05 -23.03
N PHE A 141 -4.84 -0.88 -24.04
CA PHE A 141 -4.85 -2.33 -23.86
C PHE A 141 -4.14 -3.01 -25.02
N SER A 142 -2.83 -3.21 -24.87
CA SER A 142 -2.06 -4.23 -25.56
C SER A 142 -0.79 -4.54 -24.76
N SER A 143 -0.41 -5.81 -24.81
CA SER A 143 0.54 -6.50 -23.98
C SER A 143 2.02 -6.14 -24.24
N SER A 144 2.81 -6.39 -23.19
CA SER A 144 4.22 -6.81 -23.20
C SER A 144 5.36 -5.80 -23.50
N LYS A 145 6.32 -5.81 -22.55
CA LYS A 145 7.78 -5.52 -22.63
C LYS A 145 8.32 -4.16 -22.14
N SER A 146 9.28 -4.34 -21.21
CA SER A 146 10.45 -3.52 -20.85
C SER A 146 10.30 -2.47 -19.74
N SER A 147 10.74 -2.85 -18.54
CA SER A 147 10.93 -2.02 -17.36
C SER A 147 12.14 -1.08 -17.55
N LYS A 148 11.89 0.22 -17.76
CA LYS A 148 12.94 1.24 -17.64
C LYS A 148 13.24 1.46 -16.16
N LYS A 149 14.49 1.17 -15.73
CA LYS A 149 14.98 1.40 -14.37
C LYS A 149 15.00 2.91 -14.06
N VAL A 150 14.38 3.31 -12.96
CA VAL A 150 14.40 4.70 -12.45
C VAL A 150 15.82 5.01 -11.92
N PRO A 151 16.39 6.19 -12.22
CA PRO A 151 17.72 6.56 -11.72
C PRO A 151 17.75 6.70 -10.18
N SER A 152 18.79 6.14 -9.55
CA SER A 152 18.96 6.09 -8.08
C SER A 152 18.89 7.46 -7.37
N HIS A 153 19.35 8.54 -8.01
CA HIS A 153 19.37 9.89 -7.41
C HIS A 153 17.98 10.51 -7.19
N TYR A 154 16.98 10.13 -7.99
CA TYR A 154 15.59 10.58 -7.76
C TYR A 154 14.96 9.86 -6.57
N VAL A 155 15.31 8.58 -6.38
CA VAL A 155 14.81 7.75 -5.27
C VAL A 155 15.36 8.25 -3.95
N THR A 156 16.66 8.57 -3.87
CA THR A 156 17.27 9.14 -2.65
C THR A 156 16.63 10.48 -2.28
N SER A 157 16.31 11.34 -3.25
CA SER A 157 15.63 12.62 -2.98
C SER A 157 14.23 12.46 -2.38
N ILE A 158 13.49 11.41 -2.75
CA ILE A 158 12.15 11.14 -2.21
C ILE A 158 12.27 10.56 -0.80
N ILE A 159 13.16 9.58 -0.60
CA ILE A 159 13.41 8.96 0.70
C ILE A 159 13.86 10.02 1.71
N ASP A 160 14.79 10.90 1.33
CA ASP A 160 15.23 12.02 2.17
C ASP A 160 14.09 12.98 2.50
N GLY A 161 13.19 13.23 1.54
CA GLY A 161 11.97 14.00 1.74
C GLY A 161 11.03 13.36 2.77
N LEU A 162 10.76 12.06 2.65
CA LEU A 162 9.93 11.29 3.57
C LEU A 162 10.54 11.23 4.97
N LYS A 163 11.84 10.98 5.07
CA LYS A 163 12.62 10.99 6.31
C LYS A 163 12.50 12.34 7.01
N LYS A 164 12.67 13.44 6.27
CA LYS A 164 12.50 14.80 6.79
C LYS A 164 11.07 15.06 7.26
N LEU A 165 10.06 14.56 6.53
CA LEU A 165 8.66 14.72 6.91
C LEU A 165 8.34 13.95 8.19
N TYR A 166 8.77 12.68 8.29
CA TYR A 166 8.59 11.85 9.49
C TYR A 166 9.21 12.52 10.72
N VAL A 167 10.48 12.92 10.66
CA VAL A 167 11.19 13.53 11.79
C VAL A 167 10.57 14.87 12.20
N LYS A 168 10.11 15.68 11.23
CA LYS A 168 9.58 17.02 11.51
C LYS A 168 8.12 17.01 11.97
N LYS A 169 7.29 16.09 11.47
CA LYS A 169 5.84 16.14 11.63
C LYS A 169 5.28 14.99 12.45
N LEU A 170 5.76 13.77 12.22
CA LEU A 170 5.11 12.57 12.76
C LEU A 170 5.79 12.07 14.05
N LYS A 171 7.12 12.02 14.07
CA LYS A 171 7.91 11.62 15.25
C LYS A 171 7.59 12.42 16.52
N PRO A 172 7.41 13.76 16.48
CA PRO A 172 7.03 14.51 17.68
C PRO A 172 5.65 14.11 18.23
N LEU A 173 4.71 13.74 17.36
CA LEU A 173 3.38 13.27 17.75
C LEU A 173 3.45 11.87 18.36
N GLU A 174 4.19 10.95 17.73
CA GLU A 174 4.39 9.59 18.27
C GLU A 174 4.97 9.61 19.68
N VAL A 175 5.97 10.48 19.91
CA VAL A 175 6.59 10.67 21.23
C VAL A 175 5.63 11.31 22.22
N ALA A 176 4.90 12.36 21.82
CA ALA A 176 3.97 13.07 22.70
C ALA A 176 2.82 12.18 23.22
N TYR A 177 2.39 11.21 22.41
CA TYR A 177 1.28 10.30 22.75
C TYR A 177 1.74 8.88 23.08
N HIS A 178 3.04 8.65 23.26
CA HIS A 178 3.61 7.33 23.59
C HIS A 178 3.16 6.21 22.63
N PHE A 179 3.08 6.51 21.33
CA PHE A 179 2.60 5.57 20.31
C PHE A 179 3.42 4.26 20.25
N SER A 180 4.71 4.35 20.61
CA SER A 180 5.62 3.20 20.71
C SER A 180 5.15 2.10 21.63
N ASP A 181 4.37 2.45 22.65
CA ASP A 181 3.98 1.53 23.71
C ASP A 181 2.75 0.72 23.32
N PHE A 182 2.07 1.12 22.23
CA PHE A 182 0.81 0.53 21.78
C PHE A 182 0.91 -0.18 20.43
N VAL A 183 1.66 0.40 19.47
CA VAL A 183 1.58 -0.04 18.07
C VAL A 183 2.95 -0.41 17.50
N SER A 184 3.86 0.56 17.37
CA SER A 184 5.15 0.34 16.70
C SER A 184 6.25 1.21 17.30
N PRO A 185 7.48 0.69 17.44
CA PRO A 185 8.65 1.51 17.74
C PRO A 185 8.85 2.65 16.74
N LEU A 186 9.54 3.71 17.19
CA LEU A 186 9.91 4.84 16.35
C LEU A 186 10.79 4.38 15.17
N LEU A 187 10.55 4.94 13.99
CA LEU A 187 11.34 4.65 12.81
C LEU A 187 12.75 5.24 12.95
N ALA A 188 13.74 4.40 12.69
CA ALA A 188 15.15 4.76 12.61
C ALA A 188 15.50 5.19 11.17
N ASN A 189 16.65 5.87 11.02
CA ASN A 189 17.15 6.21 9.69
C ASN A 189 17.40 4.97 8.83
N SER A 190 17.84 3.87 9.43
CA SER A 190 18.06 2.59 8.76
C SER A 190 16.77 1.98 8.21
N ASP A 191 15.59 2.34 8.72
CA ASP A 191 14.32 1.87 8.18
C ASP A 191 13.98 2.51 6.83
N PHE A 192 14.40 3.76 6.61
CA PHE A 192 14.23 4.47 5.34
C PHE A 192 15.28 4.04 4.31
N ASP A 193 16.49 3.75 4.79
CA ASP A 193 17.64 3.39 3.96
C ASP A 193 17.67 1.85 3.68
N ALA A 194 16.75 1.10 4.28
CA ALA A 194 16.64 -0.35 4.13
C ALA A 194 16.28 -0.75 2.68
N LYS A 195 16.87 -1.85 2.24
CA LYS A 195 16.49 -2.48 0.96
C LYS A 195 15.12 -3.14 1.08
N PRO A 196 14.39 -3.28 -0.03
CA PRO A 196 13.13 -4.00 -0.04
C PRO A 196 13.26 -5.40 0.57
N MET A 197 12.32 -5.78 1.43
CA MET A 197 12.31 -7.05 2.16
C MET A 197 11.22 -7.99 1.65
N VAL A 198 11.60 -9.23 1.36
CA VAL A 198 10.68 -10.31 0.97
C VAL A 198 10.66 -11.38 2.04
N MET A 199 9.51 -11.56 2.70
CA MET A 199 9.33 -12.58 3.72
C MET A 199 8.70 -13.84 3.13
N LEU A 200 9.28 -15.01 3.42
CA LEU A 200 8.68 -16.30 3.11
C LEU A 200 8.01 -16.87 4.36
N LEU A 201 6.73 -17.18 4.27
CA LEU A 201 5.94 -17.75 5.35
C LEU A 201 5.20 -18.99 4.85
N GLY A 202 5.08 -20.01 5.71
CA GLY A 202 4.39 -21.24 5.37
C GLY A 202 4.68 -22.35 6.36
N GLN A 203 3.91 -23.42 6.28
CA GLN A 203 4.04 -24.56 7.19
C GLN A 203 5.36 -25.31 7.03
N TYR A 204 5.55 -26.28 7.92
CA TYR A 204 6.70 -27.16 7.87
C TYR A 204 6.80 -27.92 6.54
N SER A 205 8.01 -28.03 5.98
CA SER A 205 8.30 -28.77 4.74
C SER A 205 7.68 -28.20 3.44
N THR A 206 7.10 -26.99 3.43
CA THR A 206 6.58 -26.36 2.20
C THR A 206 7.66 -25.90 1.20
N GLY A 207 8.93 -25.94 1.62
CA GLY A 207 10.08 -25.64 0.77
C GLY A 207 10.51 -24.17 0.76
N LYS A 208 10.34 -23.42 1.85
CA LYS A 208 10.80 -22.02 1.99
C LYS A 208 12.31 -21.87 1.75
N THR A 209 13.13 -22.54 2.54
CA THR A 209 14.59 -22.54 2.39
C THR A 209 15.01 -23.03 1.00
N THR A 210 14.34 -24.05 0.46
CA THR A 210 14.57 -24.54 -0.91
C THR A 210 14.22 -23.50 -1.98
N PHE A 211 13.14 -22.75 -1.79
CA PHE A 211 12.73 -21.67 -2.69
C PHE A 211 13.78 -20.55 -2.71
N ILE A 212 14.31 -20.18 -1.54
CA ILE A 212 15.39 -19.19 -1.44
C ILE A 212 16.64 -19.68 -2.15
N LYS A 213 17.04 -20.94 -1.92
CA LYS A 213 18.16 -21.57 -2.63
C LYS A 213 17.95 -21.55 -4.14
N HIS A 214 16.75 -21.90 -4.61
CA HIS A 214 16.41 -21.89 -6.03
C HIS A 214 16.46 -20.47 -6.63
N LEU A 215 16.06 -19.46 -5.86
CA LEU A 215 16.09 -18.06 -6.28
C LEU A 215 17.53 -17.52 -6.34
N LEU A 216 18.35 -17.86 -5.36
CA LEU A 216 19.76 -17.45 -5.30
C LEU A 216 20.67 -18.31 -6.19
N LYS A 217 20.20 -19.48 -6.67
CA LYS A 217 21.01 -20.50 -7.36
C LYS A 217 22.23 -21.00 -6.56
N THR A 218 22.26 -20.69 -5.27
CA THR A 218 23.28 -21.11 -4.32
C THR A 218 22.67 -21.23 -2.93
N SER A 219 23.35 -21.94 -2.02
CA SER A 219 22.95 -21.99 -0.61
C SER A 219 23.50 -20.78 0.12
N TYR A 220 22.74 -20.25 1.08
CA TYR A 220 23.24 -19.21 1.99
C TYR A 220 23.83 -19.83 3.28
N PRO A 221 24.76 -19.13 3.95
CA PRO A 221 25.31 -19.58 5.23
C PRO A 221 24.22 -19.84 6.28
N GLY A 222 24.31 -20.97 7.00
CA GLY A 222 23.32 -21.36 8.01
C GLY A 222 22.03 -21.97 7.46
N ALA A 223 21.90 -22.14 6.14
CA ALA A 223 20.77 -22.86 5.55
C ALA A 223 20.84 -24.36 5.88
N HIS A 224 19.77 -24.88 6.48
CA HIS A 224 19.58 -26.32 6.71
C HIS A 224 18.31 -26.79 6.01
N ILE A 225 18.45 -27.68 5.03
CA ILE A 225 17.32 -28.28 4.30
C ILE A 225 17.21 -29.74 4.71
N GLY A 226 16.16 -30.09 5.45
CA GLY A 226 15.89 -31.45 5.87
C GLY A 226 14.38 -31.77 5.97
N PRO A 227 14.02 -33.07 5.94
CA PRO A 227 12.62 -33.51 6.05
C PRO A 227 12.04 -33.31 7.46
N GLU A 228 12.88 -33.33 8.49
CA GLU A 228 12.54 -33.01 9.90
C GLU A 228 12.62 -31.50 10.17
N PRO A 229 11.93 -30.95 11.20
CA PRO A 229 12.07 -29.57 11.70
C PRO A 229 13.51 -29.09 11.83
N THR A 230 14.04 -28.52 10.74
CA THR A 230 15.43 -28.10 10.58
C THR A 230 15.56 -26.59 10.74
N THR A 231 14.64 -25.80 10.19
CA THR A 231 14.63 -24.34 10.37
C THR A 231 13.76 -23.96 11.57
N ASP A 232 14.38 -23.79 12.74
CA ASP A 232 13.76 -23.26 13.96
C ASP A 232 14.08 -21.78 14.21
N ARG A 233 14.84 -21.13 13.31
CA ARG A 233 15.30 -19.74 13.40
C ARG A 233 14.70 -18.87 12.31
N PHE A 234 14.49 -17.60 12.64
CA PHE A 234 14.29 -16.55 11.63
C PHE A 234 15.65 -16.19 11.06
N VAL A 235 15.81 -16.34 9.75
CA VAL A 235 17.07 -16.05 9.06
C VAL A 235 16.85 -14.92 8.06
N VAL A 236 17.53 -13.81 8.25
CA VAL A 236 17.56 -12.71 7.28
C VAL A 236 18.77 -12.91 6.39
N VAL A 237 18.52 -13.18 5.11
CA VAL A 237 19.54 -13.32 4.08
C VAL A 237 19.72 -11.98 3.40
N MET A 238 20.91 -11.39 3.55
CA MET A 238 21.26 -10.07 3.01
C MET A 238 22.63 -10.05 2.37
N ASN A 239 22.92 -8.99 1.61
CA ASN A 239 24.23 -8.83 1.01
C ASN A 239 25.29 -8.50 2.05
N GLY A 240 26.45 -9.13 1.96
CA GLY A 240 27.63 -8.79 2.74
C GLY A 240 28.91 -9.05 1.94
N PRO A 241 30.05 -8.50 2.38
CA PRO A 241 31.33 -8.72 1.71
C PRO A 241 31.79 -10.17 1.81
N ASP A 242 31.49 -10.82 2.94
CA ASP A 242 31.93 -12.18 3.26
C ASP A 242 30.72 -13.07 3.59
N GLU A 243 30.88 -14.37 3.33
CA GLU A 243 29.92 -15.38 3.74
C GLU A 243 30.01 -15.63 5.25
N ARG A 244 29.02 -15.15 6.01
CA ARG A 244 28.99 -15.32 7.47
C ARG A 244 27.58 -15.33 8.05
N CYS A 245 27.45 -16.02 9.18
CA CYS A 245 26.27 -15.97 10.02
C CYS A 245 26.53 -15.06 11.22
N VAL A 246 25.66 -14.06 11.41
CA VAL A 246 25.71 -13.14 12.54
C VAL A 246 24.55 -13.49 13.49
N PRO A 247 24.80 -13.65 14.81
CA PRO A 247 23.73 -13.91 15.78
C PRO A 247 22.79 -12.71 15.99
N GLY A 248 21.51 -12.99 16.27
CA GLY A 248 20.45 -12.01 16.48
C GLY A 248 20.76 -10.93 17.51
N ASN A 249 21.35 -11.32 18.65
CA ASN A 249 21.76 -10.39 19.70
C ASN A 249 22.72 -9.31 19.22
N THR A 250 23.57 -9.62 18.24
CA THR A 250 24.55 -8.67 17.67
C THR A 250 23.90 -7.75 16.64
N ILE A 251 23.00 -8.28 15.82
CA ILE A 251 22.33 -7.50 14.76
C ILE A 251 21.33 -6.52 15.34
N ALA A 252 20.65 -6.89 16.42
CA ALA A 252 19.63 -6.05 17.04
C ALA A 252 20.21 -4.77 17.70
N VAL A 253 21.52 -4.68 17.89
CA VAL A 253 22.19 -3.48 18.42
C VAL A 253 22.92 -2.66 17.34
N GLN A 254 22.97 -3.16 16.10
CA GLN A 254 23.60 -2.48 14.98
C GLN A 254 22.69 -1.35 14.45
N ALA A 255 23.14 -0.10 14.61
CA ALA A 255 22.38 1.09 14.23
C ALA A 255 22.22 1.26 12.71
N ASP A 256 23.11 0.65 11.92
CA ASP A 256 23.07 0.61 10.47
C ASP A 256 22.03 -0.38 9.93
N MET A 257 21.47 -1.23 10.78
CA MET A 257 20.52 -2.26 10.39
C MET A 257 19.09 -1.95 10.88
N PRO A 258 18.03 -2.31 10.13
CA PRO A 258 16.63 -2.02 10.49
C PRO A 258 16.01 -2.99 11.50
N PHE A 259 16.84 -3.72 12.25
CA PHE A 259 16.43 -4.83 13.14
C PHE A 259 16.47 -4.48 14.63
N SER A 260 16.79 -3.22 14.98
CA SER A 260 16.85 -2.78 16.37
C SER A 260 15.52 -2.94 17.11
N GLY A 261 14.39 -2.78 16.41
CA GLY A 261 13.06 -3.01 16.97
C GLY A 261 12.83 -4.44 17.47
N LEU A 262 13.62 -5.44 17.05
CA LEU A 262 13.47 -6.82 17.49
C LEU A 262 13.94 -7.06 18.94
N THR A 263 14.65 -6.11 19.56
CA THR A 263 15.05 -6.22 20.97
C THR A 263 13.86 -6.30 21.92
N THR A 264 12.69 -5.78 21.52
CA THR A 264 11.45 -5.80 22.31
C THR A 264 10.92 -7.22 22.56
N PHE A 265 11.24 -8.17 21.67
CA PHE A 265 10.86 -9.59 21.83
C PHE A 265 11.79 -10.35 22.79
N GLY A 266 12.84 -9.70 23.31
CA GLY A 266 13.72 -10.25 24.33
C GLY A 266 14.72 -11.28 23.82
N THR A 267 15.54 -11.77 24.76
CA THR A 267 16.67 -12.68 24.46
C THR A 267 16.24 -14.06 23.98
N SER A 268 15.05 -14.52 24.38
CA SER A 268 14.49 -15.80 23.92
C SER A 268 14.31 -15.83 22.40
N PHE A 269 13.75 -14.76 21.84
CA PHE A 269 13.63 -14.60 20.40
C PHE A 269 14.97 -14.34 19.71
N LEU A 270 15.79 -13.42 20.25
CA LEU A 270 17.07 -13.06 19.61
C LEU A 270 18.03 -14.25 19.47
N SER A 271 17.94 -15.24 20.38
CA SER A 271 18.69 -16.51 20.28
C SER A 271 18.25 -17.40 19.10
N LYS A 272 17.03 -17.17 18.57
CA LYS A 272 16.42 -17.83 17.42
C LYS A 272 16.34 -16.92 16.19
N PHE A 273 17.07 -15.80 16.22
CA PHE A 273 17.18 -14.86 15.11
C PHE A 273 18.63 -14.85 14.61
N GLU A 274 18.81 -14.85 13.30
CA GLU A 274 20.12 -14.92 12.66
C GLU A 274 20.13 -14.07 11.38
N CYS A 275 21.25 -13.42 11.09
CA CYS A 275 21.49 -12.80 9.79
C CYS A 275 22.53 -13.61 9.04
N SER A 276 22.16 -14.09 7.86
CA SER A 276 23.07 -14.69 6.91
C SER A 276 23.50 -13.64 5.90
N GLN A 277 24.80 -13.34 5.89
CA GLN A 277 25.39 -12.39 4.96
C GLN A 277 26.19 -13.15 3.90
N MET A 278 26.02 -12.79 2.64
CA MET A 278 26.85 -13.29 1.55
C MET A 278 26.88 -12.32 0.37
N PRO A 279 27.96 -12.29 -0.43
CA PRO A 279 28.00 -11.48 -1.64
C PRO A 279 27.13 -12.12 -2.71
N HIS A 280 26.06 -11.44 -3.14
CA HIS A 280 25.20 -11.95 -4.22
C HIS A 280 24.48 -10.82 -4.98
N PRO A 281 24.48 -10.81 -6.34
CA PRO A 281 23.89 -9.74 -7.14
C PRO A 281 22.39 -9.48 -6.86
N LEU A 282 21.63 -10.53 -6.52
CA LEU A 282 20.23 -10.35 -6.11
C LEU A 282 20.14 -9.64 -4.76
N LEU A 283 20.99 -10.02 -3.79
CA LEU A 283 20.96 -9.48 -2.44
C LEU A 283 21.47 -8.03 -2.37
N GLU A 284 22.20 -7.58 -3.40
CA GLU A 284 22.52 -6.16 -3.58
C GLU A 284 21.26 -5.30 -3.67
N ASN A 285 20.14 -5.86 -4.14
CA ASN A 285 18.90 -5.13 -4.39
C ASN A 285 17.75 -5.50 -3.44
N VAL A 286 17.79 -6.67 -2.81
CA VAL A 286 16.70 -7.18 -1.97
C VAL A 286 17.24 -7.90 -0.74
N THR A 287 16.49 -7.87 0.34
CA THR A 287 16.74 -8.69 1.53
C THR A 287 15.65 -9.75 1.63
N ILE A 288 16.01 -10.98 1.95
CA ILE A 288 15.07 -12.11 2.03
C ILE A 288 14.97 -12.56 3.49
N VAL A 289 13.76 -12.78 3.98
CA VAL A 289 13.50 -13.29 5.33
C VAL A 289 12.96 -14.72 5.23
N ASP A 290 13.76 -15.70 5.65
CA ASP A 290 13.31 -17.08 5.85
C ASP A 290 12.73 -17.22 7.26
N THR A 291 11.48 -17.65 7.34
CA THR A 291 10.81 -17.86 8.62
C THR A 291 10.79 -19.34 9.01
N PRO A 292 10.81 -19.68 10.31
CA PRO A 292 10.57 -21.04 10.76
C PRO A 292 9.25 -21.59 10.21
N GLY A 293 9.19 -22.89 9.91
CA GLY A 293 7.94 -23.52 9.51
C GLY A 293 6.87 -23.36 10.58
N VAL A 294 5.68 -22.92 10.19
CA VAL A 294 4.53 -22.86 11.11
C VAL A 294 4.14 -24.29 11.48
N LEU A 295 4.04 -24.55 12.78
CA LEU A 295 3.80 -25.87 13.32
C LEU A 295 2.31 -26.24 13.14
N SER A 296 2.06 -27.55 13.02
CA SER A 296 0.71 -28.10 12.92
C SER A 296 0.39 -28.81 14.23
N GLY A 297 -0.37 -28.14 15.12
CA GLY A 297 -0.93 -28.74 16.33
C GLY A 297 -0.43 -28.14 17.65
N GLU A 298 -1.24 -28.31 18.70
CA GLU A 298 -1.10 -27.62 19.99
C GLU A 298 0.14 -28.02 20.80
N LYS A 299 0.55 -29.30 20.72
CA LYS A 299 1.71 -29.84 21.46
C LYS A 299 3.06 -29.30 20.99
N GLN A 300 3.13 -28.76 19.77
CA GLN A 300 4.34 -28.17 19.21
C GLN A 300 4.42 -26.65 19.49
N ARG A 301 3.28 -26.00 19.77
CA ARG A 301 3.24 -24.58 20.16
C ARG A 301 3.98 -24.31 21.47
N THR A 302 3.87 -25.22 22.44
CA THR A 302 4.52 -25.11 23.75
C THR A 302 6.05 -25.20 23.68
N GLN A 303 6.63 -25.51 22.51
CA GLN A 303 8.09 -25.51 22.33
C GLN A 303 8.68 -24.13 22.02
N ARG A 304 7.86 -23.12 21.65
CA ARG A 304 8.35 -21.77 21.36
C ARG A 304 8.34 -20.92 22.63
N SER A 305 9.51 -20.42 23.01
CA SER A 305 9.71 -19.52 24.16
C SER A 305 9.52 -18.04 23.82
N TYR A 306 8.98 -17.74 22.64
CA TYR A 306 8.77 -16.39 22.14
C TYR A 306 7.44 -16.29 21.37
N ASP A 307 6.92 -15.08 21.25
CA ASP A 307 5.70 -14.81 20.49
C ASP A 307 5.98 -14.81 18.97
N PHE A 308 5.74 -15.95 18.34
CA PHE A 308 5.90 -16.10 16.89
C PHE A 308 4.95 -15.20 16.09
N THR A 309 3.74 -14.95 16.59
CA THR A 309 2.73 -14.18 15.87
C THR A 309 3.11 -12.71 15.87
N GLY A 310 3.50 -12.17 17.03
CA GLY A 310 4.00 -10.80 17.16
C GLY A 310 5.25 -10.54 16.32
N VAL A 311 6.22 -11.47 16.32
CA VAL A 311 7.42 -11.35 15.48
C VAL A 311 7.05 -11.35 13.99
N THR A 312 6.15 -12.25 13.56
CA THR A 312 5.74 -12.32 12.16
C THR A 312 4.99 -11.06 11.72
N SER A 313 4.12 -10.52 12.58
CA SER A 313 3.43 -9.25 12.34
C SER A 313 4.41 -8.08 12.23
N TRP A 314 5.44 -8.04 13.09
CA TRP A 314 6.51 -7.04 13.00
C TRP A 314 7.26 -7.10 11.66
N PHE A 315 7.61 -8.29 11.18
CA PHE A 315 8.21 -8.44 9.85
C PHE A 315 7.23 -8.06 8.74
N ALA A 316 5.96 -8.43 8.86
CA ALA A 316 4.93 -8.10 7.87
C ALA A 316 4.78 -6.58 7.68
N ALA A 317 4.83 -5.81 8.77
CA ALA A 317 4.78 -4.36 8.73
C ALA A 317 5.96 -3.75 7.95
N LYS A 318 7.16 -4.36 8.07
CA LYS A 318 8.39 -3.87 7.42
C LYS A 318 8.65 -4.45 6.02
N CYS A 319 8.08 -5.60 5.69
CA CYS A 319 8.31 -6.23 4.39
C CYS A 319 7.50 -5.56 3.29
N ASP A 320 8.01 -5.63 2.07
CA ASP A 320 7.37 -5.14 0.85
C ASP A 320 6.58 -6.24 0.15
N LEU A 321 6.98 -7.49 0.34
CA LEU A 321 6.34 -8.67 -0.24
C LEU A 321 6.32 -9.82 0.76
N ILE A 322 5.17 -10.48 0.91
CA ILE A 322 5.00 -11.65 1.76
C ILE A 322 4.59 -12.83 0.87
N LEU A 323 5.46 -13.84 0.78
CA LEU A 323 5.20 -15.07 0.05
C LEU A 323 4.63 -16.12 1.00
N LEU A 324 3.36 -16.48 0.81
CA LEU A 324 2.72 -17.59 1.51
C LEU A 324 2.90 -18.90 0.72
N LEU A 325 3.76 -19.79 1.21
CA LEU A 325 4.07 -21.07 0.55
C LEU A 325 3.18 -22.21 1.07
N PHE A 326 2.57 -22.92 0.13
CA PHE A 326 1.75 -24.12 0.35
C PHE A 326 2.30 -25.31 -0.43
N ASP A 327 2.03 -26.51 0.10
CA ASP A 327 2.37 -27.80 -0.53
C ASP A 327 1.06 -28.54 -0.86
N PRO A 328 0.84 -29.00 -2.12
CA PRO A 328 -0.32 -29.75 -2.54
C PRO A 328 -0.64 -30.98 -1.70
N HIS A 329 0.38 -31.62 -1.12
CA HIS A 329 0.20 -32.79 -0.26
C HIS A 329 -0.21 -32.43 1.17
N LYS A 330 -0.01 -31.17 1.58
CA LYS A 330 -0.27 -30.67 2.94
C LYS A 330 -0.96 -29.31 2.88
N LEU A 331 -2.19 -29.31 2.40
CA LEU A 331 -3.01 -28.10 2.31
C LEU A 331 -3.74 -27.71 3.59
N ASP A 332 -3.70 -28.54 4.63
CA ASP A 332 -4.42 -28.27 5.87
C ASP A 332 -3.91 -27.00 6.53
N ILE A 333 -4.68 -25.90 6.49
CA ILE A 333 -4.32 -24.66 7.18
C ILE A 333 -4.53 -24.87 8.68
N SER A 334 -3.45 -25.12 9.42
CA SER A 334 -3.49 -25.28 10.88
C SER A 334 -4.04 -24.03 11.56
N ASP A 335 -4.64 -24.17 12.74
CA ASP A 335 -5.15 -23.01 13.48
C ASP A 335 -4.04 -22.03 13.87
N GLU A 336 -2.80 -22.50 14.00
CA GLU A 336 -1.66 -21.61 14.20
C GLU A 336 -1.40 -20.79 12.95
N PHE A 337 -1.42 -21.43 11.78
CA PHE A 337 -1.22 -20.73 10.52
C PHE A 337 -2.36 -19.75 10.21
N LYS A 338 -3.61 -20.09 10.55
CA LYS A 338 -4.74 -19.13 10.49
C LYS A 338 -4.49 -17.90 11.35
N ARG A 339 -4.03 -18.08 12.60
CA ARG A 339 -3.71 -16.95 13.50
C ARG A 339 -2.57 -16.09 12.96
N VAL A 340 -1.55 -16.71 12.39
CA VAL A 340 -0.46 -15.98 11.74
C VAL A 340 -0.97 -15.19 10.55
N ILE A 341 -1.76 -15.79 9.65
CA ILE A 341 -2.35 -15.09 8.50
C ILE A 341 -3.25 -13.94 8.98
N ALA A 342 -4.07 -14.16 10.01
CA ALA A 342 -4.89 -13.11 10.61
C ALA A 342 -4.05 -11.94 11.17
N SER A 343 -2.84 -12.20 11.68
CA SER A 343 -1.91 -11.15 12.13
C SER A 343 -1.28 -10.33 10.99
N LEU A 344 -1.47 -10.75 9.74
CA LEU A 344 -1.06 -10.01 8.53
C LEU A 344 -2.17 -9.10 7.99
N GLN A 345 -3.34 -9.08 8.64
CA GLN A 345 -4.48 -8.26 8.21
C GLN A 345 -4.09 -6.78 8.12
N GLY A 346 -4.44 -6.13 7.00
CA GLY A 346 -4.00 -4.77 6.70
C GLY A 346 -2.72 -4.68 5.86
N HIS A 347 -2.10 -5.82 5.54
CA HIS A 347 -0.98 -5.95 4.60
C HIS A 347 -1.30 -6.89 3.43
N ASP A 348 -2.59 -7.06 3.13
CA ASP A 348 -3.10 -8.01 2.13
C ASP A 348 -2.60 -7.72 0.71
N ASP A 349 -2.36 -6.45 0.39
CA ASP A 349 -1.82 -5.98 -0.89
C ASP A 349 -0.40 -6.50 -1.18
N LYS A 350 0.36 -6.79 -0.13
CA LYS A 350 1.73 -7.34 -0.17
C LYS A 350 1.76 -8.86 -0.19
N ILE A 351 0.64 -9.54 0.04
CA ILE A 351 0.58 -11.00 0.13
C ILE A 351 0.51 -11.62 -1.27
N ARG A 352 1.37 -12.60 -1.54
CA ARG A 352 1.33 -13.43 -2.73
C ARG A 352 1.43 -14.89 -2.33
N VAL A 353 0.57 -15.72 -2.91
CA VAL A 353 0.48 -17.14 -2.56
C VAL A 353 1.28 -17.94 -3.57
N VAL A 354 2.04 -18.92 -3.09
CA VAL A 354 2.84 -19.83 -3.90
C VAL A 354 2.41 -21.25 -3.58
N LEU A 355 1.82 -21.94 -4.55
CA LEU A 355 1.56 -23.37 -4.48
C LEU A 355 2.77 -24.09 -5.07
N ASN A 356 3.68 -24.50 -4.19
CA ASN A 356 4.95 -25.13 -4.53
C ASN A 356 4.76 -26.64 -4.79
N LYS A 357 5.76 -27.34 -5.33
CA LYS A 357 5.72 -28.80 -5.57
C LYS A 357 4.52 -29.27 -6.42
N ALA A 358 4.04 -28.43 -7.32
CA ALA A 358 2.89 -28.74 -8.17
C ALA A 358 3.14 -29.91 -9.14
N ASP A 359 4.41 -30.23 -9.41
CA ASP A 359 4.86 -31.38 -10.19
C ASP A 359 4.61 -32.74 -9.51
N GLN A 360 4.39 -32.75 -8.19
CA GLN A 360 4.20 -33.98 -7.42
C GLN A 360 2.76 -34.50 -7.45
N VAL A 361 1.83 -33.75 -8.05
CA VAL A 361 0.41 -34.10 -8.14
C VAL A 361 -0.04 -34.11 -9.60
N ASP A 362 -1.04 -34.94 -9.93
CA ASP A 362 -1.63 -34.92 -11.26
C ASP A 362 -2.48 -33.67 -11.49
N THR A 363 -2.80 -33.37 -12.75
CA THR A 363 -3.54 -32.16 -13.12
C THR A 363 -4.93 -32.09 -12.47
N GLN A 364 -5.63 -33.21 -12.28
CA GLN A 364 -6.95 -33.20 -11.65
C GLN A 364 -6.85 -32.96 -10.15
N GLN A 365 -5.91 -33.61 -9.47
CA GLN A 365 -5.63 -33.36 -8.07
C GLN A 365 -5.17 -31.91 -7.85
N LEU A 366 -4.32 -31.37 -8.72
CA LEU A 366 -3.87 -29.97 -8.65
C LEU A 366 -5.03 -28.98 -8.71
N MET A 367 -6.01 -29.20 -9.58
CA MET A 367 -7.22 -28.34 -9.65
C MET A 367 -8.07 -28.43 -8.38
N ARG A 368 -8.18 -29.62 -7.78
CA ARG A 368 -8.88 -29.81 -6.49
C ARG A 368 -8.15 -29.11 -5.35
N VAL A 369 -6.84 -29.28 -5.28
CA VAL A 369 -5.92 -28.65 -4.34
C VAL A 369 -6.02 -27.12 -4.44
N TYR A 370 -5.95 -26.59 -5.65
CA TYR A 370 -6.09 -25.15 -5.90
C TYR A 370 -7.45 -24.62 -5.44
N GLY A 371 -8.54 -25.30 -5.77
CA GLY A 371 -9.88 -24.92 -5.31
C GLY A 371 -10.01 -24.93 -3.78
N ALA A 372 -9.50 -25.97 -3.11
CA ALA A 372 -9.50 -26.08 -1.65
C ALA A 372 -8.66 -24.98 -0.97
N LEU A 373 -7.51 -24.65 -1.56
CA LEU A 373 -6.64 -23.57 -1.08
C LEU A 373 -7.35 -22.21 -1.17
N MET A 374 -7.93 -21.88 -2.33
CA MET A 374 -8.65 -20.62 -2.53
C MET A 374 -9.86 -20.50 -1.61
N TRP A 375 -10.61 -21.58 -1.44
CA TRP A 375 -11.73 -21.64 -0.48
C TRP A 375 -11.26 -21.37 0.96
N SER A 376 -10.13 -21.96 1.36
CA SER A 376 -9.60 -21.80 2.71
C SER A 376 -9.04 -20.41 2.94
N LEU A 377 -8.29 -19.86 1.97
CA LEU A 377 -7.74 -18.50 2.04
C LEU A 377 -8.84 -17.44 2.04
N GLY A 378 -9.90 -17.60 1.23
CA GLY A 378 -11.03 -16.67 1.21
C GLY A 378 -11.72 -16.54 2.57
N LYS A 379 -11.76 -17.63 3.36
CA LYS A 379 -12.29 -17.59 4.73
C LYS A 379 -11.38 -16.90 5.74
N VAL A 380 -10.06 -16.91 5.50
CA VAL A 380 -9.06 -16.44 6.48
C VAL A 380 -8.65 -14.98 6.22
N LEU A 381 -8.42 -14.61 4.96
CA LEU A 381 -7.99 -13.25 4.60
C LEU A 381 -9.14 -12.24 4.68
N ASN A 382 -10.39 -12.69 4.54
CA ASN A 382 -11.59 -11.83 4.64
C ASN A 382 -11.50 -10.54 3.80
N THR A 383 -10.83 -10.60 2.65
CA THR A 383 -10.74 -9.51 1.70
C THR A 383 -11.62 -9.80 0.49
N PRO A 384 -12.24 -8.78 -0.12
CA PRO A 384 -13.00 -8.96 -1.36
C PRO A 384 -12.09 -9.23 -2.57
N GLU A 385 -10.80 -8.89 -2.45
CA GLU A 385 -9.81 -9.06 -3.52
C GLU A 385 -9.21 -10.47 -3.51
N VAL A 386 -9.26 -11.13 -4.67
CA VAL A 386 -8.71 -12.48 -4.83
C VAL A 386 -7.19 -12.41 -4.90
N THR A 387 -6.51 -13.05 -3.94
CA THR A 387 -5.05 -13.13 -3.92
C THR A 387 -4.52 -13.91 -5.11
N ARG A 388 -3.48 -13.39 -5.76
CA ARG A 388 -2.81 -14.08 -6.86
C ARG A 388 -2.01 -15.29 -6.34
N VAL A 389 -2.25 -16.45 -6.95
CA VAL A 389 -1.53 -17.70 -6.67
C VAL A 389 -0.54 -18.00 -7.80
N TYR A 390 0.70 -18.30 -7.45
CA TYR A 390 1.74 -18.80 -8.35
C TYR A 390 1.88 -20.30 -8.15
N ILE A 391 1.61 -21.07 -9.20
CA ILE A 391 1.67 -22.53 -9.16
C ILE A 391 2.96 -22.98 -9.86
N GLY A 392 3.74 -23.83 -9.20
CA GLY A 392 4.97 -24.35 -9.78
C GLY A 392 5.75 -25.27 -8.84
N SER A 393 6.90 -25.74 -9.30
CA SER A 393 7.88 -26.42 -8.45
C SER A 393 9.16 -25.59 -8.46
N PHE A 394 9.46 -24.96 -7.34
CA PHE A 394 10.56 -24.01 -7.21
C PHE A 394 11.74 -24.69 -6.50
N ASN A 395 12.34 -25.63 -7.20
CA ASN A 395 13.55 -26.34 -6.80
C ASN A 395 14.46 -26.52 -8.03
N ASP A 396 15.71 -26.93 -7.82
CA ASP A 396 16.68 -27.11 -8.90
C ASP A 396 16.65 -28.52 -9.52
N ARG A 397 15.57 -29.30 -9.29
CA ARG A 397 15.44 -30.67 -9.81
C ARG A 397 14.72 -30.74 -11.15
#